data_AF-A0A2V5RGY6-F1
#
_entry.id   AF-A0A2V5RGY6-F1
#
_cell.length_a   1.000
_cell.length_b   1.000
_cell.length_c   1.000
_cell.angle_alpha   90.00
_cell.angle_beta   90.00
_cell.angle_gamma   90.00
#
_symmetry.space_group_name_H-M   'P 1'
#
loop_
_entity.id
_entity.type
_entity.pdbx_description
1 polymer ?
#
loop_
_entity_poly.entity_id
_entity_poly.type
_entity_poly.pdbx_seq_one_letter_code
_entity_poly.pdbx_strand_id
1 'polypeptide(L)'
;MTQAIEKRSRLSRSGRWLAELLLVFIGVYAAFWLNNYQQHQQDAERRDRILASIERTLRDGIESNKTNRAEQERETAEFRRALDAGEMPPFRPFVFTTDYSPGDFATMLQAGGIQLLDLETLTALRNDESVIRWGLSRMARYQKLSDDLIVPNLDQDISFFYDPATKKLRKRFEIYPEALDARLKFANDLERTHTELLKQIQAERKRNH
;
A
#
# COMPACT_ATOMS: atom_id res chain seq x y z
N MET A 1 -26.77 65.70 56.44
CA MET A 1 -26.28 64.39 56.92
C MET A 1 -26.30 63.45 55.74
N THR A 2 -25.14 63.20 55.14
CA THR A 2 -25.00 62.56 53.84
C THR A 2 -23.87 61.54 53.92
N GLN A 3 -24.03 60.43 53.19
CA GLN A 3 -23.03 59.38 52.89
C GLN A 3 -22.89 58.22 53.88
N ALA A 4 -23.83 57.27 53.79
CA ALA A 4 -23.58 55.89 54.24
C ALA A 4 -24.31 54.81 53.41
N ILE A 5 -24.54 55.03 52.10
CA ILE A 5 -25.25 54.03 51.25
C ILE A 5 -24.40 53.52 50.06
N GLU A 6 -23.26 54.12 49.74
CA GLU A 6 -22.58 53.79 48.46
C GLU A 6 -21.59 52.59 48.48
N LYS A 7 -21.28 52.00 49.65
CA LYS A 7 -20.26 50.93 49.72
C LYS A 7 -20.77 49.49 49.55
N ARG A 8 -22.08 49.23 49.57
CA ARG A 8 -22.63 47.86 49.41
C ARG A 8 -22.94 47.46 47.96
N SER A 9 -22.94 48.41 47.02
CA SER A 9 -23.36 48.17 45.62
C SER A 9 -22.24 47.63 44.72
N ARG A 10 -20.99 48.09 44.89
CA ARG A 10 -19.87 47.73 43.99
C ARG A 10 -19.31 46.32 44.21
N LEU A 11 -19.25 45.83 45.46
CA LEU A 11 -18.77 44.46 45.74
C LEU A 11 -19.73 43.37 45.20
N SER A 12 -21.04 43.61 45.25
CA SER A 12 -22.05 42.67 44.72
C SER A 12 -22.03 42.60 43.19
N ARG A 13 -21.75 43.73 42.51
CA ARG A 13 -21.60 43.78 41.05
C ARG A 13 -20.32 43.10 40.56
N SER A 14 -19.21 43.26 41.27
CA SER A 14 -17.93 42.62 40.92
C SER A 14 -17.98 41.10 41.10
N GLY A 15 -18.60 40.61 42.18
CA GLY A 15 -18.80 39.17 42.40
C GLY A 15 -19.74 38.53 41.37
N ARG A 16 -20.79 39.26 40.97
CA ARG A 16 -21.69 38.83 39.88
C ARG A 16 -20.99 38.78 38.53
N TRP A 17 -20.18 39.79 38.19
CA TRP A 17 -19.40 39.80 36.95
C TRP A 17 -18.35 38.67 36.90
N LEU A 18 -17.67 38.39 38.02
CA LEU A 18 -16.75 37.25 38.15
C LEU A 18 -17.47 35.90 38.03
N ALA A 19 -18.66 35.76 38.62
CA ALA A 19 -19.47 34.55 38.48
C ALA A 19 -19.94 34.37 37.03
N GLU A 20 -20.38 35.43 36.36
CA GLU A 20 -20.76 35.40 34.94
C GLU A 20 -19.55 35.02 34.06
N LEU A 21 -18.35 35.55 34.34
CA LEU A 21 -17.11 35.19 33.63
C LEU A 21 -16.73 33.72 33.82
N LEU A 22 -16.79 33.20 35.05
CA LEU A 22 -16.52 31.80 35.35
C LEU A 22 -17.53 30.87 34.69
N LEU A 23 -18.81 31.25 34.68
CA LEU A 23 -19.88 30.44 34.08
C LEU A 23 -19.74 30.37 32.56
N VAL A 24 -19.40 31.49 31.91
CA VAL A 24 -19.05 31.52 30.48
C VAL A 24 -17.81 30.68 30.20
N PHE A 25 -16.77 30.77 31.03
CA PHE A 25 -15.54 30.00 30.87
C PHE A 25 -15.79 28.48 30.98
N ILE A 26 -16.59 28.06 31.97
CA ILE A 26 -17.00 26.65 32.14
C ILE A 26 -17.83 26.18 30.94
N GLY A 27 -18.74 27.02 30.44
CA GLY A 27 -19.54 26.71 29.25
C GLY A 27 -18.69 26.51 27.98
N VAL A 28 -17.71 27.38 27.75
CA VAL A 28 -16.77 27.26 26.61
C VAL A 28 -15.89 26.02 26.76
N TYR A 29 -15.35 25.76 27.95
CA TYR A 29 -14.54 24.57 28.21
C TYR A 29 -15.34 23.27 28.04
N ALA A 30 -16.58 23.22 28.55
CA ALA A 30 -17.46 22.07 28.40
C ALA A 30 -17.86 21.82 26.94
N ALA A 31 -18.17 22.88 26.18
CA ALA A 31 -18.47 22.78 24.75
C ALA A 31 -17.25 22.31 23.94
N PHE A 32 -16.06 22.84 24.27
CA PHE A 32 -14.81 22.40 23.66
C PHE A 32 -14.50 20.94 23.98
N TRP A 33 -14.68 20.51 25.24
CA TRP A 33 -14.48 19.13 25.66
C TRP A 33 -15.45 18.15 24.99
N LEU A 34 -16.74 18.50 24.91
CA LEU A 34 -17.74 17.69 24.23
C LEU A 34 -17.45 17.56 22.73
N ASN A 35 -17.07 18.68 22.09
CA ASN A 35 -16.70 18.69 20.68
C ASN A 35 -15.45 17.83 20.43
N ASN A 36 -14.45 17.93 21.31
CA ASN A 36 -13.22 17.14 21.20
C ASN A 36 -13.50 15.63 21.39
N TYR A 37 -14.41 15.27 22.30
CA TYR A 37 -14.82 13.88 22.50
C TYR A 37 -15.56 13.30 21.29
N GLN A 38 -16.49 14.05 20.69
CA GLN A 38 -17.19 13.64 19.47
C GLN A 38 -16.24 13.53 18.28
N GLN A 39 -15.28 14.45 18.17
CA GLN A 39 -14.28 14.44 17.11
C GLN A 39 -13.36 13.22 17.21
N HIS A 40 -12.92 12.86 18.43
CA HIS A 40 -12.12 11.64 18.64
C HIS A 40 -12.87 10.35 18.25
N GLN A 41 -14.18 10.27 18.50
CA GLN A 41 -14.98 9.12 18.05
C GLN A 41 -15.08 9.05 16.52
N GLN A 42 -15.32 10.19 15.86
CA GLN A 42 -15.38 10.24 14.39
C GLN A 42 -14.05 9.89 13.73
N ASP A 43 -12.94 10.37 14.28
CA ASP A 43 -11.59 10.06 13.78
C ASP A 43 -11.26 8.58 13.97
N ALA A 44 -11.63 7.99 15.11
CA ALA A 44 -11.48 6.56 15.37
C ALA A 44 -12.29 5.70 14.37
N GLU A 45 -13.54 6.07 14.10
CA GLU A 45 -14.36 5.37 13.10
C GLU A 45 -13.79 5.49 11.69
N ARG A 46 -13.34 6.68 11.28
CA ARG A 46 -12.75 6.91 9.96
C ARG A 46 -11.47 6.10 9.79
N ARG A 47 -10.60 6.11 10.81
CA ARG A 47 -9.38 5.32 10.85
C ARG A 47 -9.69 3.83 10.72
N ASP A 48 -10.63 3.30 11.49
CA ASP A 48 -10.96 1.87 11.42
C ASP A 48 -11.50 1.47 10.04
N ARG A 49 -12.33 2.33 9.40
CA ARG A 49 -12.78 2.11 8.02
C ARG A 49 -11.62 2.08 7.02
N ILE A 50 -10.64 2.98 7.15
CA ILE A 50 -9.44 3.01 6.30
C ILE A 50 -8.62 1.73 6.52
N LEU A 51 -8.30 1.41 7.77
CA LEU A 51 -7.52 0.22 8.12
C LEU A 51 -8.20 -1.07 7.66
N ALA A 52 -9.53 -1.18 7.81
CA ALA A 52 -10.30 -2.33 7.34
C ALA A 52 -10.31 -2.44 5.81
N SER A 53 -10.39 -1.31 5.09
CA SER A 53 -10.30 -1.30 3.63
C SER A 53 -8.93 -1.79 3.16
N ILE A 54 -7.85 -1.27 3.74
CA ILE A 54 -6.48 -1.69 3.40
C ILE A 54 -6.29 -3.17 3.76
N GLU A 55 -6.73 -3.61 4.93
CA GLU A 55 -6.66 -5.02 5.34
C GLU A 55 -7.36 -5.95 4.35
N ARG A 56 -8.56 -5.60 3.85
CA ARG A 56 -9.25 -6.39 2.83
C ARG A 56 -8.43 -6.47 1.55
N THR A 57 -7.98 -5.33 1.01
CA THR A 57 -7.16 -5.29 -0.21
C THR A 57 -5.89 -6.13 -0.09
N LEU A 58 -5.21 -6.09 1.05
CA LEU A 58 -4.00 -6.89 1.28
C LEU A 58 -4.29 -8.38 1.35
N ARG A 59 -5.40 -8.79 1.99
CA ARG A 59 -5.80 -10.20 2.05
C ARG A 59 -6.13 -10.74 0.66
N ASP A 60 -6.92 -9.99 -0.10
CA ASP A 60 -7.29 -10.35 -1.48
C ASP A 60 -6.04 -10.42 -2.36
N GLY A 61 -5.10 -9.47 -2.20
CA GLY A 61 -3.81 -9.47 -2.91
C GLY A 61 -2.93 -10.67 -2.56
N ILE A 62 -2.82 -11.05 -1.29
CA ILE A 62 -2.05 -12.23 -0.85
C ILE A 62 -2.68 -13.52 -1.41
N GLU A 63 -4.01 -13.65 -1.37
CA GLU A 63 -4.72 -14.84 -1.86
C GLU A 63 -4.61 -14.99 -3.38
N SER A 64 -4.82 -13.90 -4.12
CA SER A 64 -4.65 -13.85 -5.57
C SER A 64 -3.20 -14.19 -5.98
N ASN A 65 -2.22 -13.61 -5.29
CA ASN A 65 -0.81 -13.85 -5.57
C ASN A 65 -0.40 -15.31 -5.36
N LYS A 66 -0.95 -16.02 -4.36
CA LYS A 66 -0.64 -17.45 -4.14
C LYS A 66 -1.04 -18.33 -5.32
N THR A 67 -2.22 -18.09 -5.88
CA THR A 67 -2.73 -18.87 -7.02
C THR A 67 -1.88 -18.61 -8.26
N ASN A 68 -1.63 -17.33 -8.58
CA ASN A 68 -0.83 -16.93 -9.73
C ASN A 68 0.64 -17.36 -9.59
N ARG A 69 1.21 -17.32 -8.37
CA ARG A 69 2.61 -17.68 -8.14
C ARG A 69 2.87 -19.16 -8.41
N ALA A 70 1.99 -20.06 -7.98
CA ALA A 70 2.20 -21.49 -8.18
C ALA A 70 2.33 -21.87 -9.67
N GLU A 71 1.51 -21.23 -10.52
CA GLU A 71 1.60 -21.38 -11.97
C GLU A 71 2.90 -20.79 -12.52
N GLN A 72 3.24 -19.55 -12.13
CA GLN A 72 4.47 -18.90 -12.56
C GLN A 72 5.73 -19.64 -12.13
N GLU A 73 5.73 -20.23 -10.93
CA GLU A 73 6.85 -21.02 -10.39
C GLU A 73 7.05 -22.26 -11.23
N ARG A 74 5.96 -22.94 -11.56
CA ARG A 74 5.98 -24.12 -12.42
C ARG A 74 6.49 -23.78 -13.81
N GLU A 75 5.98 -22.75 -14.46
CA GLU A 75 6.43 -22.33 -15.80
C GLU A 75 7.93 -21.98 -15.82
N THR A 76 8.37 -21.20 -14.83
CA THR A 76 9.77 -20.78 -14.72
C THR A 76 10.69 -21.97 -14.45
N ALA A 77 10.28 -22.89 -13.56
CA ALA A 77 11.04 -24.08 -13.23
C ALA A 77 11.10 -25.08 -14.39
N GLU A 78 10.00 -25.26 -15.13
CA GLU A 78 9.96 -26.10 -16.33
C GLU A 78 10.89 -25.55 -17.42
N PHE A 79 10.84 -24.24 -17.69
CA PHE A 79 11.72 -23.59 -18.66
C PHE A 79 13.21 -23.73 -18.27
N ARG A 80 13.55 -23.45 -17.01
CA ARG A 80 14.93 -23.61 -16.50
C ARG A 80 15.41 -25.07 -16.54
N ARG A 81 14.58 -26.01 -16.10
CA ARG A 81 14.92 -27.44 -16.16
C ARG A 81 15.24 -27.87 -17.59
N ALA A 82 14.42 -27.45 -18.56
CA ALA A 82 14.64 -27.77 -19.96
C ALA A 82 15.95 -27.16 -20.47
N LEU A 83 16.25 -25.90 -20.14
CA LEU A 83 17.54 -25.28 -20.46
C LEU A 83 18.73 -26.03 -19.85
N ASP A 84 18.65 -26.39 -18.57
CA ASP A 84 19.72 -27.09 -17.84
C ASP A 84 19.94 -28.51 -18.39
N ALA A 85 18.88 -29.15 -18.90
CA ALA A 85 18.94 -30.43 -19.59
C ALA A 85 19.52 -30.33 -21.02
N GLY A 86 19.85 -29.13 -21.49
CA GLY A 86 20.32 -28.90 -22.86
C GLY A 86 19.21 -29.07 -23.90
N GLU A 87 17.95 -28.85 -23.50
CA GLU A 87 16.81 -28.75 -24.41
C GLU A 87 16.65 -27.29 -24.91
N MET A 88 15.77 -27.09 -25.88
CA MET A 88 15.44 -25.78 -26.44
C MET A 88 13.96 -25.48 -26.22
N PRO A 89 13.55 -25.16 -24.96
CA PRO A 89 12.15 -24.94 -24.64
C PRO A 89 11.57 -23.75 -25.44
N PRO A 90 10.29 -23.82 -25.86
CA PRO A 90 9.69 -22.75 -26.62
C PRO A 90 9.50 -21.49 -25.76
N PHE A 91 9.57 -20.33 -26.41
CA PHE A 91 9.26 -19.06 -25.79
C PHE A 91 7.75 -18.82 -25.76
N ARG A 92 7.29 -18.07 -24.75
CA ARG A 92 5.92 -17.56 -24.68
C ARG A 92 5.98 -16.03 -24.59
N PRO A 93 4.97 -15.30 -25.07
CA PRO A 93 4.85 -13.87 -24.79
C PRO A 93 4.94 -13.60 -23.28
N PHE A 94 5.82 -12.68 -22.89
CA PHE A 94 5.84 -12.20 -21.52
C PHE A 94 4.75 -11.16 -21.33
N VAL A 95 3.62 -11.56 -20.76
CA VAL A 95 2.51 -10.65 -20.46
C VAL A 95 2.42 -10.44 -18.96
N PHE A 96 2.29 -9.19 -18.53
CA PHE A 96 2.02 -8.85 -17.14
C PHE A 96 0.83 -7.88 -17.08
N THR A 97 -0.26 -8.31 -16.45
CA THR A 97 -1.46 -7.49 -16.27
C THR A 97 -1.69 -7.23 -14.79
N THR A 98 -2.08 -6.00 -14.47
CA THR A 98 -2.47 -5.58 -13.13
C THR A 98 -3.56 -4.52 -13.25
N ASP A 99 -4.50 -4.56 -12.32
CA ASP A 99 -5.54 -3.55 -12.10
C ASP A 99 -5.10 -2.45 -11.12
N TYR A 100 -3.87 -2.53 -10.61
CA TYR A 100 -3.35 -1.58 -9.64
C TYR A 100 -3.21 -0.16 -10.23
N SER A 101 -3.69 0.83 -9.46
CA SER A 101 -3.62 2.26 -9.76
C SER A 101 -2.84 3.00 -8.66
N PRO A 102 -1.69 3.64 -8.98
CA PRO A 102 -0.97 4.49 -8.02
C PRO A 102 -1.80 5.69 -7.50
N GLY A 103 -2.81 6.11 -8.28
CA GLY A 103 -3.67 7.25 -7.94
C GLY A 103 -4.58 6.98 -6.75
N ASP A 104 -4.98 5.72 -6.56
CA ASP A 104 -5.90 5.31 -5.50
C ASP A 104 -5.23 5.47 -4.13
N PHE A 105 -3.93 5.15 -4.08
CA PHE A 105 -3.10 5.33 -2.90
C PHE A 105 -2.93 6.80 -2.49
N ALA A 106 -2.56 7.65 -3.46
CA ALA A 106 -2.40 9.07 -3.22
C ALA A 106 -3.71 9.72 -2.77
N THR A 107 -4.83 9.33 -3.38
CA THR A 107 -6.17 9.79 -3.03
C THR A 107 -6.53 9.42 -1.59
N MET A 108 -6.27 8.17 -1.18
CA MET A 108 -6.51 7.72 0.20
C MET A 108 -5.69 8.49 1.23
N LEU A 109 -4.39 8.73 0.97
CA LEU A 109 -3.54 9.50 1.87
C LEU A 109 -3.97 10.96 1.97
N GLN A 110 -4.36 11.57 0.84
CA GLN A 110 -4.84 12.96 0.78
C GLN A 110 -6.20 13.16 1.46
N ALA A 111 -7.06 12.14 1.46
CA ALA A 111 -8.37 12.16 2.11
C ALA A 111 -8.31 12.09 3.66
N GLY A 112 -7.11 12.12 4.25
CA GLY A 112 -6.91 12.14 5.70
C GLY A 112 -6.09 10.97 6.26
N GLY A 113 -5.62 10.05 5.40
CA GLY A 113 -4.83 8.89 5.85
C GLY A 113 -3.54 9.26 6.59
N ILE A 114 -2.92 10.41 6.28
CA ILE A 114 -1.69 10.87 6.95
C ILE A 114 -1.95 11.28 8.42
N GLN A 115 -3.11 11.86 8.72
CA GLN A 115 -3.42 12.29 10.10
C GLN A 115 -4.01 11.16 10.95
N LEU A 116 -4.59 10.13 10.31
CA LEU A 116 -5.34 9.08 10.98
C LEU A 116 -4.53 7.80 11.26
N LEU A 117 -3.43 7.57 10.55
CA LEU A 117 -2.64 6.34 10.65
C LEU A 117 -1.36 6.56 11.46
N ASP A 118 -0.94 5.53 12.19
CA ASP A 118 0.32 5.54 12.93
C ASP A 118 1.53 5.66 11.98
N LEU A 119 2.61 6.30 12.44
CA LEU A 119 3.83 6.50 11.64
C LEU A 119 4.45 5.19 11.13
N GLU A 120 4.43 4.14 11.96
CA GLU A 120 4.90 2.80 11.57
C GLU A 120 4.08 2.25 10.40
N THR A 121 2.76 2.42 10.44
CA THR A 121 1.83 1.99 9.39
C THR A 121 2.02 2.79 8.12
N LEU A 122 2.17 4.11 8.22
CA LEU A 122 2.50 4.97 7.07
C LEU A 122 3.83 4.57 6.42
N THR A 123 4.83 4.18 7.23
CA THR A 123 6.13 3.73 6.73
C THR A 123 6.03 2.37 6.03
N ALA A 124 5.35 1.40 6.64
CA ALA A 124 5.11 0.09 6.05
C ALA A 124 4.32 0.20 4.74
N LEU A 125 3.30 1.06 4.73
CA LEU A 125 2.45 1.34 3.59
C LEU A 125 3.23 2.00 2.44
N ARG A 126 4.11 2.96 2.75
CA ARG A 126 5.01 3.57 1.77
C ARG A 126 6.03 2.56 1.19
N ASN A 127 6.50 1.62 2.01
CA ASN A 127 7.41 0.58 1.57
C ASN A 127 6.72 -0.38 0.59
N ASP A 128 5.51 -0.82 0.93
CA ASP A 128 4.66 -1.66 0.07
C ASP A 128 4.41 -1.00 -1.29
N GLU A 129 3.97 0.26 -1.28
CA GLU A 129 3.77 1.10 -2.47
C GLU A 129 5.04 1.22 -3.33
N SER A 130 6.20 1.33 -2.69
CA SER A 130 7.46 1.43 -3.41
C SER A 130 7.83 0.10 -4.09
N VAL A 131 7.60 -1.03 -3.44
CA VAL A 131 7.80 -2.37 -4.03
C VAL A 131 6.89 -2.56 -5.23
N ILE A 132 5.60 -2.21 -5.11
CA ILE A 132 4.64 -2.28 -6.22
C ILE A 132 5.15 -1.45 -7.40
N ARG A 133 5.40 -0.15 -7.20
CA ARG A 133 5.81 0.76 -8.28
C ARG A 133 7.09 0.31 -9.00
N TRP A 134 8.11 -0.12 -8.25
CA TRP A 134 9.36 -0.63 -8.84
C TRP A 134 9.16 -1.94 -9.59
N GLY A 135 8.37 -2.87 -9.03
CA GLY A 135 8.03 -4.13 -9.68
C GLY A 135 7.27 -3.93 -10.98
N LEU A 136 6.24 -3.09 -10.98
CA LEU A 136 5.46 -2.77 -12.18
C LEU A 136 6.29 -2.13 -13.28
N SER A 137 7.14 -1.16 -12.92
CA SER A 137 8.07 -0.54 -13.88
C SER A 137 9.00 -1.57 -14.53
N ARG A 138 9.47 -2.55 -13.73
CA ARG A 138 10.31 -3.65 -14.23
C ARG A 138 9.53 -4.61 -15.13
N MET A 139 8.30 -4.99 -14.75
CA MET A 139 7.45 -5.87 -15.56
C MET A 139 7.10 -5.23 -16.90
N ALA A 140 6.76 -3.94 -16.92
CA ALA A 140 6.50 -3.19 -18.14
C ALA A 140 7.71 -3.18 -19.09
N ARG A 141 8.93 -3.05 -18.54
CA ARG A 141 10.17 -3.14 -19.33
C ARG A 141 10.34 -4.53 -19.96
N TYR A 142 10.10 -5.60 -19.20
CA TYR A 142 10.22 -6.96 -19.73
C TYR A 142 9.15 -7.27 -20.78
N GLN A 143 7.92 -6.82 -20.58
CA GLN A 143 6.86 -6.95 -21.57
C GLN A 143 7.23 -6.24 -22.87
N LYS A 144 7.69 -4.99 -22.79
CA LYS A 144 8.17 -4.26 -23.97
C LYS A 144 9.28 -5.01 -24.72
N LEU A 145 10.27 -5.54 -23.99
CA LEU A 145 11.36 -6.32 -24.60
C LEU A 145 10.86 -7.62 -25.23
N SER A 146 9.85 -8.26 -24.64
CA SER A 146 9.18 -9.41 -25.24
C SER A 146 8.45 -9.03 -26.53
N ASP A 147 7.71 -7.92 -26.52
CA ASP A 147 6.98 -7.42 -27.67
C ASP A 147 7.91 -7.00 -28.82
N ASP A 148 9.10 -6.49 -28.50
CA ASP A 148 10.09 -6.06 -29.49
C ASP A 148 10.95 -7.23 -30.03
N LEU A 149 11.30 -8.23 -29.21
CA LEU A 149 12.30 -9.24 -29.56
C LEU A 149 11.76 -10.67 -29.70
N ILE A 150 10.73 -11.04 -28.92
CA ILE A 150 10.23 -12.40 -28.83
C ILE A 150 8.99 -12.56 -29.70
N VAL A 151 7.95 -11.77 -29.43
CA VAL A 151 6.64 -11.84 -30.09
C VAL A 151 6.75 -11.81 -31.62
N PRO A 152 7.55 -10.92 -32.24
CA PRO A 152 7.63 -10.84 -33.71
C PRO A 152 8.31 -12.04 -34.36
N ASN A 153 8.94 -12.92 -33.57
CA ASN A 153 9.75 -14.03 -34.05
C ASN A 153 9.24 -15.39 -33.55
N LEU A 154 8.03 -15.47 -32.96
CA LEU A 154 7.48 -16.71 -32.42
C LEU A 154 7.17 -17.77 -33.50
N ASP A 155 7.02 -17.35 -34.75
CA ASP A 155 6.82 -18.20 -35.93
C ASP A 155 8.14 -18.69 -36.54
N GLN A 156 9.29 -18.13 -36.12
CA GLN A 156 10.61 -18.55 -36.57
C GLN A 156 10.97 -19.92 -35.99
N ASP A 157 11.91 -20.60 -36.65
CA ASP A 157 12.49 -21.83 -36.12
C ASP A 157 13.16 -21.61 -34.76
N ILE A 158 13.13 -22.62 -33.90
CA ILE A 158 13.70 -22.55 -32.54
C ILE A 158 15.19 -22.16 -32.55
N SER A 159 15.94 -22.47 -33.62
CA SER A 159 17.34 -22.03 -33.81
C SER A 159 17.52 -20.52 -34.00
N PHE A 160 16.44 -19.76 -34.17
CA PHE A 160 16.48 -18.31 -34.11
C PHE A 160 16.79 -17.82 -32.68
N PHE A 161 16.26 -18.54 -31.68
CA PHE A 161 16.42 -18.23 -30.25
C PHE A 161 17.65 -18.90 -29.62
N TYR A 162 17.99 -20.08 -30.12
CA TYR A 162 19.06 -20.92 -29.60
C TYR A 162 20.23 -21.02 -30.58
N ASP A 163 21.43 -21.24 -30.07
CA ASP A 163 22.55 -21.71 -30.88
C ASP A 163 22.37 -23.23 -31.10
N PRO A 164 22.24 -23.73 -32.34
CA PRO A 164 21.94 -25.14 -32.59
C PRO A 164 23.11 -26.08 -32.24
N ALA A 165 24.35 -25.59 -32.21
CA ALA A 165 25.52 -26.40 -31.88
C ALA A 165 25.68 -26.55 -30.36
N THR A 166 25.48 -25.46 -29.62
CA THR A 166 25.65 -25.45 -28.16
C THR A 166 24.35 -25.70 -27.39
N LYS A 167 23.19 -25.60 -28.08
CA LYS A 167 21.83 -25.60 -27.52
C LYS A 167 21.58 -24.52 -26.47
N LYS A 168 22.45 -23.52 -26.38
CA LYS A 168 22.32 -22.41 -25.44
C LYS A 168 21.46 -21.30 -26.03
N LEU A 169 20.78 -20.58 -25.16
CA LEU A 169 20.14 -19.32 -25.50
C LEU A 169 21.16 -18.37 -26.12
N ARG A 170 20.78 -17.72 -27.23
CA ARG A 170 21.57 -16.62 -27.75
C ARG A 170 21.45 -15.44 -26.79
N LYS A 171 22.56 -14.72 -26.60
CA LYS A 171 22.68 -13.61 -25.62
C LYS A 171 21.52 -12.61 -25.64
N ARG A 172 20.98 -12.27 -26.81
CA ARG A 172 19.85 -11.32 -26.94
C ARG A 172 18.53 -11.80 -26.31
N PHE A 173 18.40 -13.09 -26.01
CA PHE A 173 17.21 -13.70 -25.42
C PHE A 173 17.41 -14.17 -23.97
N GLU A 174 18.59 -13.99 -23.39
CA GLU A 174 18.84 -14.27 -21.97
C GLU A 174 17.94 -13.42 -21.04
N ILE A 175 17.42 -12.30 -21.56
CA ILE A 175 16.44 -11.46 -20.88
C ILE A 175 15.13 -12.20 -20.54
N TYR A 176 14.78 -13.27 -21.26
CA TYR A 176 13.54 -14.00 -21.04
C TYR A 176 13.53 -14.82 -19.75
N PRO A 177 14.48 -15.73 -19.48
CA PRO A 177 14.55 -16.38 -18.17
C PRO A 177 14.73 -15.36 -17.03
N GLU A 178 15.47 -14.27 -17.24
CA GLU A 178 15.55 -13.18 -16.25
C GLU A 178 14.19 -12.55 -15.96
N ALA A 179 13.34 -12.38 -16.97
CA ALA A 179 12.00 -11.83 -16.81
C ALA A 179 11.10 -12.77 -15.99
N LEU A 180 11.17 -14.08 -16.26
CA LEU A 180 10.44 -15.10 -15.50
C LEU A 180 10.85 -15.08 -14.02
N ASP A 181 12.16 -15.02 -13.76
CA ASP A 181 12.70 -14.92 -12.40
C ASP A 181 12.30 -13.62 -11.70
N ALA A 182 12.33 -12.51 -12.42
CA ALA A 182 11.94 -11.22 -11.89
C ALA A 182 10.46 -11.18 -11.53
N ARG A 183 9.59 -11.88 -12.28
CA ARG A 183 8.16 -12.02 -11.96
C ARG A 183 7.96 -12.77 -10.65
N LEU A 184 8.65 -13.91 -10.46
CA LEU A 184 8.62 -14.66 -9.21
C LEU A 184 9.16 -13.87 -8.02
N LYS A 185 10.29 -13.17 -8.22
CA LYS A 185 10.84 -12.31 -7.19
C LYS A 185 9.86 -11.22 -6.80
N PHE A 186 9.20 -10.60 -7.77
CA PHE A 186 8.20 -9.57 -7.50
C PHE A 186 7.00 -10.12 -6.73
N ALA A 187 6.45 -11.28 -7.12
CA ALA A 187 5.38 -11.95 -6.39
C ALA A 187 5.77 -12.25 -4.93
N ASN A 188 7.01 -12.69 -4.68
CA ASN A 188 7.51 -12.94 -3.33
C ASN A 188 7.71 -11.67 -2.52
N ASP A 189 8.23 -10.61 -3.14
CA ASP A 189 8.39 -9.32 -2.48
C ASP A 189 7.02 -8.71 -2.11
N LEU A 190 6.00 -8.84 -2.97
CA LEU A 190 4.63 -8.41 -2.69
C LEU A 190 4.00 -9.18 -1.52
N GLU A 191 4.07 -10.52 -1.52
CA GLU A 191 3.51 -11.30 -0.41
C GLU A 191 4.16 -10.90 0.92
N ARG A 192 5.48 -10.68 0.91
CA ARG A 192 6.23 -10.26 2.10
C ARG A 192 5.77 -8.89 2.59
N THR A 193 5.76 -7.87 1.73
CA THR A 193 5.38 -6.50 2.15
C THR A 193 3.91 -6.40 2.52
N HIS A 194 3.02 -7.09 1.80
CA HIS A 194 1.61 -7.16 2.18
C HIS A 194 1.41 -7.82 3.54
N THR A 195 2.14 -8.90 3.83
CA THR A 195 2.07 -9.59 5.13
C THR A 195 2.62 -8.72 6.26
N GLU A 196 3.73 -8.01 6.02
CA GLU A 196 4.31 -7.06 6.98
C GLU A 196 3.33 -5.91 7.29
N LEU A 197 2.75 -5.31 6.26
CA LEU A 197 1.76 -4.24 6.40
C LEU A 197 0.48 -4.73 7.09
N LEU A 198 0.00 -5.93 6.76
CA LEU A 198 -1.17 -6.52 7.42
C LEU A 198 -0.94 -6.72 8.92
N LYS A 199 0.25 -7.21 9.31
CA LYS A 199 0.62 -7.34 10.72
C LYS A 199 0.64 -5.98 11.42
N GLN A 200 1.16 -4.95 10.75
CA GLN A 200 1.21 -3.60 11.29
C GLN A 200 -0.19 -3.01 11.48
N ILE A 201 -1.07 -3.15 10.49
CA ILE A 201 -2.48 -2.72 10.57
C ILE A 201 -3.19 -3.43 11.72
N GLN A 202 -2.99 -4.73 11.88
CA GLN A 202 -3.60 -5.49 12.98
C GLN A 202 -3.06 -5.06 14.35
N ALA A 203 -1.76 -4.75 14.44
CA ALA A 203 -1.16 -4.22 15.67
C ALA A 203 -1.72 -2.84 16.02
N GLU A 204 -1.85 -1.95 15.04
CA GLU A 204 -2.44 -0.63 15.19
C GLU A 204 -3.90 -0.72 15.68
N ARG A 205 -4.72 -1.55 15.03
CA ARG A 205 -6.12 -1.74 15.46
C ARG A 205 -6.23 -2.27 16.90
N LYS A 206 -5.35 -3.19 17.31
CA LYS A 206 -5.31 -3.70 18.70
C LYS A 206 -4.85 -2.68 19.73
N ARG A 207 -3.96 -1.76 19.38
CA ARG A 207 -3.47 -0.72 20.30
C ARG A 207 -4.51 0.38 20.56
N ASN A 208 -5.47 0.53 19.67
CA ASN A 208 -6.43 1.63 19.67
C ASN A 208 -7.89 1.18 19.90
N HIS A 209 -8.09 -0.11 20.21
CA HIS A 209 -9.29 -0.68 20.80
C HIS A 209 -9.10 -0.83 22.32
#